data_AF-A0A532AHH1-F1
#
_entry.id   AF-A0A532AHH1-F1
#
_cell.length_a   1.000
_cell.length_b   1.000
_cell.length_c   1.000
_cell.angle_alpha   90.00
_cell.angle_beta   90.00
_cell.angle_gamma   90.00
#
_symmetry.space_group_name_H-M   'P 1'
#
loop_
_entity.id
_entity.type
_entity.pdbx_description
1 polymer ?
#
loop_
_entity_poly.entity_id
_entity_poly.type
_entity_poly.pdbx_seq_one_letter_code
_entity_poly.pdbx_strand_id
1 'polypeptide(L)'
;DVMDGHFVPNITFGPPVIKAIRNRTKAFFDCHLMIAPADPYLAAFADAGCDGMTVHAEAGPHLDRSLQTIRNLGKKAGVSLNPATPESAIEYVLDRLDL
;
A
#
# COMPACT_ATOMS: atom_id res chain seq x y z
N ASP A 1 3.67 -6.65 -4.97
CA ASP A 1 2.25 -6.91 -5.28
C ASP A 1 1.62 -7.87 -4.30
N VAL A 2 0.74 -7.33 -3.47
CA VAL A 2 -0.09 -8.06 -2.52
C VAL A 2 -1.51 -8.04 -3.06
N MET A 3 -2.10 -9.22 -3.27
CA MET A 3 -3.43 -9.39 -3.85
C MET A 3 -4.29 -10.27 -2.92
N ASP A 4 -5.56 -9.91 -2.72
CA ASP A 4 -6.47 -10.55 -1.74
C ASP A 4 -7.57 -11.44 -2.36
N GLY A 5 -7.65 -11.54 -3.68
CA GLY A 5 -8.73 -12.28 -4.36
C GLY A 5 -10.08 -11.55 -4.40
N HIS A 6 -10.19 -10.38 -3.74
CA HIS A 6 -11.41 -9.57 -3.67
C HIS A 6 -11.28 -8.28 -4.50
N PHE A 7 -10.26 -7.48 -4.25
CA PHE A 7 -9.97 -6.26 -5.02
C PHE A 7 -9.49 -6.60 -6.43
N VAL A 8 -8.72 -7.68 -6.56
CA VAL A 8 -8.34 -8.30 -7.83
C VAL A 8 -8.60 -9.80 -7.78
N PRO A 9 -8.93 -10.49 -8.89
CA PRO A 9 -9.34 -11.89 -8.90
C PRO A 9 -8.16 -12.87 -8.80
N ASN A 10 -7.08 -12.47 -8.12
CA ASN A 10 -5.89 -13.28 -7.90
C ASN A 10 -5.42 -13.14 -6.44
N ILE A 11 -4.71 -14.14 -5.93
CA ILE A 11 -4.13 -14.15 -4.57
C ILE A 11 -2.64 -14.37 -4.71
N THR A 12 -1.83 -13.51 -4.08
CA THR A 12 -0.36 -13.64 -4.09
C THR A 12 0.16 -14.06 -2.73
N PHE A 13 0.62 -13.10 -1.92
CA PHE A 13 1.21 -13.32 -0.61
C PHE A 13 0.94 -12.12 0.30
N GLY A 14 1.11 -12.34 1.61
CA GLY A 14 0.91 -11.32 2.62
C GLY A 14 2.17 -11.00 3.45
N PRO A 15 2.00 -10.33 4.60
CA PRO A 15 3.09 -9.95 5.49
C PRO A 15 4.06 -11.08 5.89
N PRO A 16 3.62 -12.34 6.12
CA PRO A 16 4.54 -13.42 6.50
C PRO A 16 5.64 -13.69 5.48
N VAL A 17 5.34 -13.62 4.18
CA VAL A 17 6.32 -13.86 3.12
C VAL A 17 7.34 -12.72 3.05
N ILE A 18 6.86 -11.47 3.13
CA ILE A 18 7.72 -10.27 3.17
C ILE A 18 8.68 -10.35 4.35
N LYS A 19 8.18 -10.67 5.54
CA LYS A 19 9.00 -10.82 6.75
C LYS A 19 10.07 -11.90 6.61
N ALA A 20 9.75 -13.03 5.98
CA ALA A 20 10.69 -14.12 5.75
C ALA A 20 11.86 -13.74 4.83
N ILE A 21 11.63 -12.84 3.87
CA ILE A 21 12.66 -12.41 2.90
C ILE A 21 13.35 -11.08 3.28
N ARG A 22 12.79 -10.30 4.21
CA ARG A 22 13.31 -8.97 4.60
C ARG A 22 14.79 -8.96 4.95
N ASN A 23 15.28 -9.99 5.63
CA ASN A 23 16.68 -10.09 6.04
C ASN A 23 17.63 -10.64 4.96
N ARG A 24 17.14 -10.87 3.73
CA ARG A 24 17.94 -11.40 2.62
C ARG A 24 18.50 -10.32 1.71
N THR A 25 18.02 -9.09 1.82
CA THR A 25 18.47 -7.96 0.99
C THR A 25 18.25 -6.61 1.68
N LYS A 26 19.05 -5.62 1.31
CA LYS A 26 18.89 -4.21 1.70
C LYS A 26 18.06 -3.41 0.69
N ALA A 27 17.57 -4.06 -0.37
CA ALA A 27 16.72 -3.42 -1.37
C ALA A 27 15.48 -2.81 -0.72
N PHE A 28 14.98 -1.74 -1.31
CA PHE A 28 13.73 -1.09 -0.91
C PHE A 28 12.55 -2.02 -1.19
N PHE A 29 11.71 -2.26 -0.19
CA PHE A 29 10.49 -3.06 -0.33
C PHE A 29 9.29 -2.12 -0.47
N ASP A 30 8.86 -1.93 -1.73
CA ASP A 30 7.59 -1.30 -2.01
C ASP A 30 6.46 -2.34 -2.02
N CYS A 31 5.48 -2.14 -1.16
CA CYS A 31 4.33 -3.01 -1.02
C CYS A 31 3.14 -2.38 -1.74
N HIS A 32 2.97 -2.71 -3.02
CA HIS A 32 1.76 -2.39 -3.78
C HIS A 32 0.58 -3.25 -3.30
N LEU A 33 -0.38 -2.59 -2.65
CA LEU A 33 -1.52 -3.20 -1.97
C LEU A 33 -2.75 -3.19 -2.88
N MET A 34 -2.92 -4.26 -3.67
CA MET A 34 -4.14 -4.56 -4.43
C MET A 34 -5.12 -5.34 -3.55
N ILE A 35 -5.53 -4.70 -2.45
CA ILE A 35 -6.45 -5.28 -1.46
C ILE A 35 -7.51 -4.26 -1.03
N ALA A 36 -8.69 -4.73 -0.61
CA ALA A 36 -9.74 -3.85 -0.09
C ALA A 36 -10.52 -4.52 1.06
N PRO A 37 -10.63 -3.88 2.25
CA PRO A 37 -10.02 -2.60 2.64
C PRO A 37 -8.51 -2.70 2.95
N ALA A 38 -7.73 -1.68 2.62
CA ALA A 38 -6.27 -1.67 2.88
C ALA A 38 -5.89 -1.26 4.32
N ASP A 39 -6.57 -0.27 4.90
CA ASP A 39 -6.25 0.32 6.22
C ASP A 39 -5.94 -0.71 7.33
N PRO A 40 -6.73 -1.79 7.52
CA PRO A 40 -6.49 -2.73 8.61
C PRO A 40 -5.15 -3.49 8.54
N TYR A 41 -4.51 -3.50 7.37
CA TYR A 41 -3.31 -4.31 7.12
C TYR A 41 -2.01 -3.49 7.11
N LEU A 42 -2.10 -2.15 7.07
CA LEU A 42 -0.93 -1.26 6.91
C LEU A 42 0.13 -1.49 8.00
N ALA A 43 -0.28 -1.62 9.27
CA ALA A 43 0.64 -1.88 10.37
C ALA A 43 1.37 -3.23 10.21
N ALA A 44 0.66 -4.27 9.78
CA ALA A 44 1.27 -5.58 9.58
C ALA A 44 2.32 -5.58 8.45
N PHE A 45 2.09 -4.80 7.39
CA PHE A 45 3.07 -4.64 6.30
C PHE A 45 4.29 -3.80 6.73
N ALA A 46 4.08 -2.75 7.52
CA ALA A 46 5.17 -1.99 8.12
C ALA A 46 6.05 -2.87 9.03
N ASP A 47 5.42 -3.68 9.90
CA ASP A 47 6.09 -4.62 10.82
C ASP A 47 6.79 -5.78 10.09
N ALA A 48 6.28 -6.18 8.92
CA ALA A 48 6.94 -7.16 8.06
C ALA A 48 8.21 -6.61 7.39
N GLY A 49 8.41 -5.30 7.41
CA GLY A 49 9.58 -4.63 6.88
C GLY A 49 9.41 -4.06 5.48
N CYS A 50 8.18 -3.74 5.05
CA CYS A 50 7.99 -2.85 3.90
C CYS A 50 8.63 -1.48 4.21
N ASP A 51 9.27 -0.88 3.22
CA ASP A 51 9.85 0.47 3.30
C ASP A 51 8.87 1.52 2.74
N GLY A 52 8.08 1.12 1.74
CA GLY A 52 6.97 1.89 1.17
C GLY A 52 5.71 1.03 1.07
N MET A 53 4.56 1.70 1.10
CA MET A 53 3.27 1.10 0.83
C MET A 53 2.50 1.96 -0.16
N THR A 54 2.04 1.33 -1.23
CA THR A 54 1.27 1.97 -2.29
C THR A 54 -0.15 1.41 -2.25
N VAL A 55 -1.12 2.25 -1.86
CA VAL A 55 -2.54 1.87 -1.81
C VAL A 55 -3.26 2.30 -3.07
N HIS A 56 -4.33 1.60 -3.41
CA HIS A 56 -5.24 2.06 -4.45
C HIS A 56 -6.18 3.16 -3.93
N ALA A 57 -6.42 4.20 -4.72
CA ALA A 57 -7.42 5.23 -4.38
C ALA A 57 -8.82 4.62 -4.17
N GLU A 58 -9.07 3.45 -4.78
CA GLU A 58 -10.31 2.68 -4.73
C GLU A 58 -10.36 1.67 -3.57
N ALA A 59 -9.26 1.48 -2.84
CA ALA A 59 -9.15 0.46 -1.78
C ALA A 59 -9.89 0.83 -0.48
N GLY A 60 -10.40 2.06 -0.35
CA GLY A 60 -11.13 2.51 0.83
C GLY A 60 -11.73 3.90 0.68
N PRO A 61 -12.63 4.30 1.60
CA PRO A 61 -13.35 5.57 1.51
C PRO A 61 -12.52 6.81 1.91
N HIS A 62 -11.36 6.63 2.55
CA HIS A 62 -10.59 7.74 3.17
C HIS A 62 -9.12 7.65 2.81
N LEU A 63 -8.79 7.98 1.54
CA LEU A 63 -7.42 7.93 1.02
C LEU A 63 -6.43 8.75 1.85
N ASP A 64 -6.80 9.97 2.26
CA ASP A 64 -5.95 10.86 3.05
C ASP A 64 -5.52 10.21 4.38
N ARG A 65 -6.43 9.48 5.02
CA ARG A 65 -6.20 8.78 6.29
C ARG A 65 -5.29 7.57 6.10
N SER A 66 -5.46 6.82 5.01
CA SER A 66 -4.58 5.70 4.68
C SER A 66 -3.14 6.19 4.49
N LEU A 67 -2.95 7.28 3.73
CA LEU A 67 -1.63 7.90 3.51
C LEU A 67 -1.02 8.43 4.80
N GLN A 68 -1.81 9.11 5.64
CA GLN A 68 -1.36 9.59 6.94
C GLN A 68 -0.92 8.42 7.84
N THR A 69 -1.66 7.32 7.84
CA THR A 69 -1.33 6.12 8.62
C THR A 69 0.00 5.53 8.17
N ILE A 70 0.23 5.39 6.87
CA ILE A 70 1.50 4.89 6.30
C ILE A 70 2.68 5.75 6.76
N ARG A 71 2.55 7.08 6.68
CA ARG A 71 3.60 8.02 7.11
C ARG A 71 3.83 7.97 8.62
N ASN A 72 2.76 7.84 9.42
CA ASN A 72 2.87 7.70 10.88
C ASN A 72 3.57 6.40 11.30
N LEU A 73 3.53 5.36 10.45
CA LEU A 73 4.32 4.13 10.61
C LEU A 73 5.79 4.29 10.17
N GLY A 74 6.21 5.51 9.78
CA GLY A 74 7.56 5.83 9.34
C GLY A 74 7.90 5.30 7.95
N LYS A 75 6.90 5.02 7.11
CA LYS A 75 7.06 4.45 5.77
C LYS A 75 6.72 5.47 4.68
N LYS A 76 7.20 5.23 3.47
CA LYS A 76 6.82 6.02 2.29
C LYS A 76 5.40 5.67 1.84
N ALA A 77 4.61 6.68 1.51
CA ALA A 77 3.22 6.51 1.08
C ALA A 77 3.08 6.77 -0.43
N GLY A 78 2.46 5.83 -1.14
CA GLY A 78 2.15 5.97 -2.56
C GLY A 78 0.68 5.72 -2.87
N VAL A 79 0.23 6.21 -4.03
CA VAL A 79 -1.11 5.91 -4.56
C VAL A 79 -1.04 5.33 -5.97
N SER A 80 -1.77 4.24 -6.17
CA SER A 80 -2.06 3.68 -7.50
C SER A 80 -3.49 3.99 -7.91
N LEU A 81 -3.69 4.16 -9.21
CA LEU A 81 -4.99 4.36 -9.84
C LEU A 81 -5.27 3.19 -10.78
N ASN A 82 -6.48 2.65 -10.72
CA ASN A 82 -6.96 1.77 -11.77
C ASN A 82 -7.21 2.57 -13.05
N PRO A 83 -7.20 1.93 -14.24
CA PRO A 83 -7.34 2.64 -15.51
C PRO A 83 -8.61 3.48 -15.67
N ALA A 84 -9.68 3.13 -14.95
CA ALA A 84 -10.95 3.85 -14.98
C ALA A 84 -11.01 5.03 -14.00
N THR A 85 -10.03 5.16 -13.11
CA THR A 85 -9.99 6.21 -12.09
C THR A 85 -9.19 7.39 -12.63
N PRO A 86 -9.78 8.60 -12.67
CA PRO A 86 -9.09 9.78 -13.18
C PRO A 86 -7.96 10.20 -12.24
N GLU A 87 -6.93 10.84 -12.81
CA GLU A 87 -5.80 11.40 -12.06
C GLU A 87 -6.21 12.48 -11.06
N SER A 88 -7.33 13.16 -11.31
CA SER A 88 -7.91 14.14 -10.38
C SER A 88 -8.33 13.52 -9.04
N ALA A 89 -8.48 12.18 -8.96
CA ALA A 89 -8.80 11.48 -7.71
C ALA A 89 -7.75 11.70 -6.61
N ILE A 90 -6.51 12.07 -6.97
CA ILE A 90 -5.42 12.30 -6.02
C ILE A 90 -5.06 13.78 -5.84
N GLU A 91 -5.78 14.70 -6.48
CA GLU A 91 -5.44 16.14 -6.49
C GLU A 91 -5.22 16.72 -5.09
N TYR A 92 -6.08 16.36 -4.13
CA TYR A 92 -6.04 16.87 -2.75
C TYR A 92 -5.03 16.17 -1.83
N VAL A 93 -4.29 15.18 -2.33
CA VAL A 93 -3.32 14.43 -1.52
C VAL A 93 -1.92 14.38 -2.15
N LEU A 94 -1.69 15.09 -3.26
CA LEU A 94 -0.39 15.11 -3.96
C LEU A 94 0.78 15.49 -3.04
N ASP A 95 0.56 16.38 -2.07
CA ASP A 95 1.56 16.82 -1.09
C ASP A 95 1.96 15.72 -0.08
N ARG A 96 1.21 14.63 -0.03
CA ARG A 96 1.42 13.51 0.90
C ARG A 96 2.10 12.31 0.24
N LEU A 97 2.22 12.30 -1.08
CA LEU A 97 2.76 11.19 -1.85
C LEU A 97 4.28 11.25 -1.92
N ASP A 98 4.91 10.11 -1.67
CA ASP A 98 6.35 9.88 -1.88
C ASP A 98 6.62 9.06 -3.16
N LEU A 99 5.56 8.49 -3.76
CA LEU A 99 5.51 7.76 -5.02
C LEU A 99 4.17 7.99 -5.71
#